data_AF-A0A1I2F8I4-F1
#
_entry.id   AF-A0A1I2F8I4-F1
#
_cell.length_a   1.000
_cell.length_b   1.000
_cell.length_c   1.000
_cell.angle_alpha   90.00
_cell.angle_beta   90.00
_cell.angle_gamma   90.00
#
_symmetry.space_group_name_H-M   'P 1'
#
loop_
_entity.id
_entity.type
_entity.pdbx_description
1 polymer ?
#
loop_
_entity_poly.entity_id
_entity_poly.type
_entity_poly.pdbx_seq_one_letter_code
_entity_poly.pdbx_strand_id
1 'polypeptide(L)'
;MERIRFDHEYDDITSRAAANGGLPAIDVTEAVMERISGGAAAGRKGRRSFMRPAMKRTTAFSGALMLLLVLSVSAYAASQYIEIRNSAGEIKVQTIDAITPQTDSADNKAYQNYLNKAQKFAKPGELVAFYVLGKEDEALYTYKEKPLGTYAAFKQEANRTGAQLLPQKLSGYSFVSGKVAPYMPSTDADKQTAAYKQVLSELKAQAAAGADGKKLFMKAVPWNKSGVLSAVYTKGDYKSELTKNPLDGGNVYISLPSGQNAEKIKVEGIEVIYNKRTISEKYNYHYAQWYDEKQDAFYLLTDLGNKRLTKAELLALAGESIKVLK
;
A
#
# COMPACT_ATOMS: atom_id res chain seq x y z
N MET A 1 5.21 18.25 -11.78
CA MET A 1 4.79 16.84 -11.67
C MET A 1 4.34 16.62 -10.25
N GLU A 2 3.03 16.57 -10.05
CA GLU A 2 2.42 16.44 -8.73
C GLU A 2 2.53 15.02 -8.21
N ARG A 3 2.87 14.90 -6.93
CA ARG A 3 3.06 13.63 -6.24
C ARG A 3 1.77 13.28 -5.51
N ILE A 4 0.99 12.35 -6.04
CA ILE A 4 -0.05 11.69 -5.24
C ILE A 4 0.69 10.72 -4.31
N ARG A 5 0.85 11.13 -3.04
CA ARG A 5 1.44 10.31 -1.98
C ARG A 5 0.32 9.65 -1.19
N PHE A 6 0.34 8.33 -1.10
CA PHE A 6 -0.52 7.58 -0.20
C PHE A 6 0.22 7.38 1.13
N ASP A 7 0.21 8.40 1.99
CA ASP A 7 0.91 8.40 3.28
C ASP A 7 0.08 7.72 4.41
N HIS A 8 -1.18 7.35 4.15
CA HIS A 8 -2.13 6.93 5.21
C HIS A 8 -1.89 5.54 5.81
N GLU A 9 -1.17 4.63 5.14
CA GLU A 9 -0.88 3.29 5.71
C GLU A 9 0.25 3.30 6.77
N TYR A 10 0.99 4.40 6.91
CA TYR A 10 2.16 4.47 7.79
C TYR A 10 1.82 4.82 9.25
N ASP A 11 0.66 5.42 9.51
CA ASP A 11 0.23 5.78 10.87
C ASP A 11 -0.35 4.58 11.67
N ASP A 12 -0.95 3.58 10.98
CA ASP A 12 -1.42 2.33 11.63
C ASP A 12 -0.23 1.40 11.99
N ILE A 13 0.89 1.52 11.27
CA ILE A 13 2.10 0.71 11.53
C ILE A 13 2.89 1.26 12.73
N THR A 14 3.04 2.58 12.85
CA THR A 14 3.73 3.20 13.98
C THR A 14 2.93 3.13 15.28
N SER A 15 1.59 3.26 15.23
CA SER A 15 0.73 3.09 16.41
C SER A 15 0.73 1.65 16.96
N ARG A 16 0.92 0.64 16.11
CA ARG A 16 1.10 -0.76 16.54
C ARG A 16 2.52 -1.10 17.01
N ALA A 17 3.54 -0.43 16.46
CA ALA A 17 4.93 -0.60 16.88
C ALA A 17 5.26 0.13 18.20
N ALA A 18 4.66 1.31 18.44
CA ALA A 18 4.88 2.10 19.65
C ALA A 18 4.29 1.47 20.93
N ALA A 19 3.41 0.47 20.79
CA ALA A 19 2.79 -0.22 21.91
C ALA A 19 3.74 -1.15 22.69
N ASN A 20 4.96 -1.47 22.20
CA ASN A 20 5.81 -2.52 22.78
C ASN A 20 7.31 -2.21 22.90
N GLY A 21 7.69 -0.95 23.16
CA GLY A 21 9.06 -0.59 23.56
C GLY A 21 10.07 -0.59 22.41
N GLY A 22 10.95 0.42 22.38
CA GLY A 22 11.86 0.72 21.28
C GLY A 22 12.78 -0.43 20.84
N LEU A 23 13.23 -0.34 19.58
CA LEU A 23 14.10 -1.31 18.92
C LEU A 23 15.50 -1.35 19.59
N PRO A 24 16.06 -2.54 19.88
CA PRO A 24 17.43 -2.66 20.39
C PRO A 24 18.46 -2.44 19.26
N ALA A 25 19.60 -1.84 19.62
CA ALA A 25 20.72 -1.64 18.72
C ALA A 25 21.37 -2.98 18.33
N ILE A 26 21.64 -3.16 17.04
CA ILE A 26 22.23 -4.38 16.47
C ILE A 26 23.74 -4.17 16.33
N ASP A 27 24.53 -5.05 16.96
CA ASP A 27 25.98 -5.16 16.77
C ASP A 27 26.27 -6.14 15.62
N VAL A 28 27.06 -5.70 14.64
CA VAL A 28 27.36 -6.43 13.39
C VAL A 28 28.80 -6.96 13.34
N THR A 29 29.55 -6.85 14.43
CA THR A 29 30.99 -7.17 14.46
C THR A 29 31.27 -8.64 14.12
N GLU A 30 30.44 -9.56 14.58
CA GLU A 30 30.65 -11.00 14.42
C GLU A 30 30.41 -11.48 12.97
N ALA A 31 29.35 -10.96 12.33
CA ALA A 31 29.01 -11.27 10.94
C ALA A 31 30.05 -10.79 9.92
N VAL A 32 30.82 -9.75 10.27
CA VAL A 32 31.91 -9.24 9.42
C VAL A 32 33.15 -10.12 9.51
N MET A 33 33.47 -10.65 10.69
CA MET A 33 34.68 -11.47 10.91
C MET A 33 34.59 -12.86 10.29
N GLU A 34 33.39 -13.44 10.22
CA GLU A 34 33.14 -14.72 9.54
C GLU A 34 33.40 -14.63 8.02
N ARG A 35 33.11 -13.48 7.41
CA ARG A 35 33.30 -13.25 5.98
C ARG A 35 34.77 -13.03 5.59
N ILE A 36 35.58 -12.51 6.52
CA ILE A 36 37.03 -12.28 6.31
C ILE A 36 37.81 -13.60 6.41
N SER A 37 37.34 -14.55 7.22
CA SER A 37 38.04 -15.81 7.50
C SER A 37 37.68 -16.95 6.53
N GLY A 38 36.51 -16.93 5.89
CA GLY A 38 36.03 -18.01 5.00
C GLY A 38 36.63 -18.04 3.58
N GLY A 39 37.43 -17.05 3.18
CA GLY A 39 37.88 -16.87 1.79
C GLY A 39 39.13 -17.64 1.34
N ALA A 40 39.82 -18.37 2.24
CA ALA A 40 41.19 -18.82 1.99
C ALA A 40 41.42 -20.34 1.83
N ALA A 41 40.39 -21.17 1.61
CA ALA A 41 40.58 -22.62 1.50
C ALA A 41 39.81 -23.25 0.32
N ALA A 42 40.35 -23.11 -0.90
CA ALA A 42 40.01 -23.98 -2.02
C ALA A 42 41.25 -24.83 -2.39
N GLY A 43 41.13 -26.16 -2.28
CA GLY A 43 42.27 -27.06 -2.54
C GLY A 43 41.96 -28.56 -2.71
N ARG A 44 41.31 -28.92 -3.83
CA ARG A 44 41.58 -30.07 -4.74
C ARG A 44 41.55 -31.57 -4.28
N LYS A 45 41.08 -32.39 -5.26
CA LYS A 45 41.22 -33.86 -5.53
C LYS A 45 40.15 -34.76 -4.88
N GLY A 46 39.52 -35.75 -5.53
CA GLY A 46 39.57 -36.28 -6.91
C GLY A 46 38.95 -37.70 -6.98
N ARG A 47 38.56 -38.13 -8.20
CA ARG A 47 38.42 -39.50 -8.74
C ARG A 47 37.20 -40.41 -8.42
N ARG A 48 36.57 -40.83 -9.55
CA ARG A 48 36.14 -42.21 -10.00
C ARG A 48 35.06 -42.93 -9.15
N SER A 49 34.11 -43.72 -9.64
CA SER A 49 33.63 -44.16 -10.97
C SER A 49 32.40 -45.07 -10.73
N PHE A 50 31.64 -45.34 -11.80
CA PHE A 50 30.81 -46.54 -12.07
C PHE A 50 29.31 -46.63 -11.66
N MET A 51 28.51 -46.66 -12.74
CA MET A 51 27.33 -47.50 -13.06
C MET A 51 25.93 -47.27 -12.45
N ARG A 52 24.99 -47.17 -13.42
CA ARG A 52 23.51 -47.04 -13.43
C ARG A 52 22.79 -48.33 -12.92
N PRO A 53 21.46 -48.47 -13.07
CA PRO A 53 20.32 -47.62 -12.68
C PRO A 53 19.28 -48.42 -11.85
N ALA A 54 18.40 -47.75 -11.10
CA ALA A 54 17.17 -48.40 -10.60
C ALA A 54 15.98 -47.45 -10.68
N MET A 55 15.19 -47.59 -11.76
CA MET A 55 13.81 -47.13 -11.80
C MET A 55 12.97 -48.01 -10.88
N LYS A 56 12.27 -47.42 -9.91
CA LYS A 56 11.05 -47.99 -9.32
C LYS A 56 9.99 -46.89 -9.16
N ARG A 57 9.07 -46.91 -10.14
CA ARG A 57 7.63 -46.60 -10.08
C ARG A 57 7.11 -45.93 -8.80
N THR A 58 6.91 -44.62 -8.85
CA THR A 58 5.84 -43.87 -8.15
C THR A 58 5.65 -42.48 -8.80
N THR A 59 5.47 -42.45 -10.11
CA THR A 59 5.15 -41.23 -10.88
C THR A 59 3.69 -41.24 -11.28
N ALA A 60 2.80 -40.89 -10.35
CA ALA A 60 1.40 -40.62 -10.68
C ALA A 60 0.67 -39.75 -9.63
N PHE A 61 1.33 -38.76 -9.00
CA PHE A 61 0.60 -37.70 -8.27
C PHE A 61 1.27 -36.32 -8.28
N SER A 62 2.34 -36.13 -9.04
CA SER A 62 3.05 -34.85 -9.17
C SER A 62 2.71 -34.07 -10.45
N GLY A 63 1.87 -34.64 -11.33
CA GLY A 63 1.54 -34.05 -12.64
C GLY A 63 0.42 -33.01 -12.60
N ALA A 64 -0.45 -33.03 -11.58
CA ALA A 64 -1.57 -32.10 -11.48
C ALA A 64 -1.18 -30.72 -10.93
N LEU A 65 0.00 -30.57 -10.31
CA LEU A 65 0.48 -29.28 -9.80
C LEU A 65 1.34 -28.52 -10.82
N MET A 66 1.96 -29.21 -11.79
CA MET A 66 2.71 -28.55 -12.88
C MET A 66 1.82 -28.04 -14.02
N LEU A 67 0.62 -28.61 -14.20
CA LEU A 67 -0.28 -28.20 -15.30
C LEU A 67 -1.13 -26.95 -14.99
N LEU A 68 -1.10 -26.44 -13.74
CA LEU A 68 -1.69 -25.14 -13.38
C LEU A 68 -0.70 -23.97 -13.51
N LEU A 69 0.59 -24.23 -13.81
CA LEU A 69 1.64 -23.22 -13.99
C LEU A 69 1.82 -22.76 -15.45
N VAL A 70 0.88 -23.04 -16.34
CA VAL A 70 0.85 -22.48 -17.71
C VAL A 70 0.07 -21.15 -17.77
N LEU A 71 -0.41 -20.63 -16.63
CA LEU A 71 -0.68 -19.21 -16.50
C LEU A 71 0.67 -18.49 -16.63
N SER A 72 0.85 -17.75 -17.73
CA SER A 72 2.13 -17.19 -18.19
C SER A 72 2.71 -16.13 -17.24
N VAL A 73 3.24 -16.58 -16.10
CA VAL A 73 3.97 -15.75 -15.14
C VAL A 73 5.41 -15.64 -15.65
N SER A 74 5.66 -14.74 -16.60
CA SER A 74 7.02 -14.35 -16.98
C SER A 74 7.50 -13.26 -16.02
N ALA A 75 8.48 -13.58 -15.18
CA ALA A 75 9.16 -12.58 -14.35
C ALA A 75 10.19 -11.83 -15.20
N TYR A 76 10.12 -10.50 -15.17
CA TYR A 76 11.18 -9.62 -15.64
C TYR A 76 12.01 -9.18 -14.42
N ALA A 77 13.31 -8.94 -14.63
CA ALA A 77 14.35 -8.74 -13.62
C ALA A 77 13.91 -8.09 -12.27
N ALA A 78 14.48 -8.57 -11.17
CA ALA A 78 14.35 -7.90 -9.87
C ALA A 78 15.11 -6.57 -9.89
N SER A 79 14.43 -5.46 -9.56
CA SER A 79 14.98 -4.10 -9.63
C SER A 79 14.34 -3.20 -8.57
N GLN A 80 15.07 -2.17 -8.16
CA GLN A 80 14.53 -1.06 -7.35
C GLN A 80 13.79 -0.02 -8.20
N TYR A 81 14.02 -0.01 -9.51
CA TYR A 81 13.37 0.87 -10.48
C TYR A 81 12.54 0.02 -11.45
N ILE A 82 11.22 0.05 -11.26
CA ILE A 82 10.21 -0.64 -12.04
C ILE A 82 9.15 0.38 -12.43
N GLU A 83 8.70 0.30 -13.67
CA GLU A 83 7.64 1.14 -14.22
C GLU A 83 6.52 0.27 -14.80
N ILE A 84 5.27 0.72 -14.60
CA ILE A 84 4.11 0.31 -15.39
C ILE A 84 3.68 1.51 -16.22
N ARG A 85 3.50 1.28 -17.52
CA ARG A 85 3.10 2.31 -18.49
C ARG A 85 1.72 2.00 -19.07
N ASN A 86 0.97 3.04 -19.44
CA ASN A 86 -0.28 2.90 -20.20
C ASN A 86 -0.01 2.61 -21.69
N SER A 87 -1.07 2.42 -22.47
CA SER A 87 -0.98 2.17 -23.92
C SER A 87 -0.34 3.32 -24.72
N ALA A 88 -0.38 4.55 -24.20
CA ALA A 88 0.31 5.71 -24.77
C ALA A 88 1.81 5.79 -24.41
N GLY A 89 2.30 4.87 -23.55
CA GLY A 89 3.68 4.84 -23.10
C GLY A 89 3.99 5.75 -21.89
N GLU A 90 2.97 6.39 -21.31
CA GLU A 90 3.11 7.24 -20.13
C GLU A 90 3.31 6.40 -18.86
N ILE A 91 4.22 6.81 -17.98
CA ILE A 91 4.46 6.12 -16.71
C ILE A 91 3.29 6.40 -15.76
N LYS A 92 2.60 5.35 -15.33
CA LYS A 92 1.48 5.44 -14.38
C LYS A 92 1.86 4.97 -12.99
N VAL A 93 2.79 4.02 -12.90
CA VAL A 93 3.34 3.53 -11.64
C VAL A 93 4.85 3.47 -11.76
N GLN A 94 5.55 3.98 -10.75
CA GLN A 94 7.01 3.92 -10.67
C GLN A 94 7.45 3.54 -9.25
N THR A 95 8.41 2.62 -9.12
CA THR A 95 9.07 2.40 -7.84
C THR A 95 10.17 3.45 -7.63
N ILE A 96 10.27 3.96 -6.41
CA ILE A 96 11.27 4.95 -6.01
C ILE A 96 11.97 4.47 -4.75
N ASP A 97 13.19 4.94 -4.53
CA ASP A 97 13.88 4.73 -3.26
C ASP A 97 13.08 5.32 -2.12
N ALA A 98 13.05 4.60 -0.99
CA ALA A 98 12.39 5.10 0.19
C ALA A 98 12.99 6.45 0.61
N ILE A 99 12.18 7.49 0.47
CA ILE A 99 12.45 8.79 1.05
C ILE A 99 12.29 8.59 2.55
N THR A 100 13.40 8.48 3.29
CA THR A 100 13.36 8.51 4.75
C THR A 100 12.81 9.88 5.14
N PRO A 101 11.59 9.97 5.70
CA PRO A 101 11.11 11.26 6.18
C PRO A 101 12.10 11.72 7.26
N GLN A 102 12.46 13.00 7.28
CA GLN A 102 13.17 13.56 8.43
C GLN A 102 12.20 13.56 9.63
N THR A 103 12.04 12.41 10.26
CA THR A 103 11.00 12.14 11.26
C THR A 103 11.23 12.89 12.57
N ASP A 104 12.46 13.34 12.84
CA ASP A 104 12.85 13.95 14.12
C ASP A 104 12.87 15.48 14.14
N SER A 105 12.44 16.15 13.07
CA SER A 105 12.36 17.62 13.12
C SER A 105 11.25 18.07 14.09
N ALA A 106 11.50 19.18 14.79
CA ALA A 106 10.51 19.81 15.66
C ALA A 106 9.23 20.18 14.88
N ASP A 107 9.36 20.53 13.60
CA ASP A 107 8.25 20.83 12.73
C ASP A 107 7.38 19.62 12.41
N ASN A 108 7.98 18.45 12.17
CA ASN A 108 7.23 17.21 11.97
C ASN A 108 6.44 16.85 13.24
N LYS A 109 7.06 16.96 14.42
CA LYS A 109 6.37 16.70 15.70
C LYS A 109 5.20 17.66 15.92
N ALA A 110 5.36 18.94 15.58
CA ALA A 110 4.29 19.92 15.66
C ALA A 110 3.15 19.62 14.67
N TYR A 111 3.48 19.29 13.42
CA TYR A 111 2.51 18.87 12.41
C TYR A 111 1.70 17.66 12.87
N GLN A 112 2.36 16.61 13.35
CA GLN A 112 1.72 15.41 13.86
C GLN A 112 0.80 15.71 15.06
N ASN A 113 1.15 16.66 15.92
CA ASN A 113 0.27 17.09 17.00
C ASN A 113 -1.03 17.75 16.45
N TYR A 114 -0.92 18.60 15.43
CA TYR A 114 -2.09 19.21 14.79
C TYR A 114 -2.97 18.18 14.07
N LEU A 115 -2.36 17.25 13.34
CA LEU A 115 -3.06 16.14 12.68
C LEU A 115 -3.85 15.30 13.69
N ASN A 116 -3.21 14.92 14.81
CA ASN A 116 -3.86 14.17 15.89
C ASN A 116 -5.05 14.93 16.50
N LYS A 117 -4.94 16.25 16.66
CA LYS A 117 -6.07 17.08 17.14
C LYS A 117 -7.22 17.09 16.15
N ALA A 118 -6.94 17.18 14.85
CA ALA A 118 -7.95 17.12 13.80
C ALA A 118 -8.64 15.74 13.73
N GLN A 119 -7.90 14.65 13.89
CA GLN A 119 -8.48 13.30 13.97
C GLN A 119 -9.33 13.07 15.23
N LYS A 120 -8.95 13.68 16.36
CA LYS A 120 -9.76 13.64 17.59
C LYS A 120 -11.06 14.45 17.44
N PHE A 121 -11.01 15.57 16.72
CA PHE A 121 -12.18 16.40 16.41
C PHE A 121 -13.17 15.67 15.48
N ALA A 122 -12.67 14.93 14.49
CA ALA A 122 -13.50 14.21 13.53
C ALA A 122 -14.37 13.10 14.19
N LYS A 123 -15.60 12.93 13.71
CA LYS A 123 -16.40 11.71 13.91
C LYS A 123 -16.05 10.67 12.84
N PRO A 124 -16.26 9.36 13.10
CA PRO A 124 -16.03 8.32 12.09
C PRO A 124 -16.80 8.62 10.79
N GLY A 125 -16.08 8.71 9.67
CA GLY A 125 -16.62 9.00 8.35
C GLY A 125 -16.54 10.49 7.96
N GLU A 126 -16.02 11.36 8.83
CA GLU A 126 -15.87 12.78 8.53
C GLU A 126 -14.49 13.10 7.95
N LEU A 127 -14.50 13.90 6.88
CA LEU A 127 -13.35 14.64 6.39
C LEU A 127 -13.28 15.96 7.17
N VAL A 128 -12.10 16.27 7.70
CA VAL A 128 -11.82 17.51 8.42
C VAL A 128 -10.77 18.28 7.66
N ALA A 129 -11.09 19.55 7.36
CA ALA A 129 -10.10 20.52 6.92
C ALA A 129 -9.57 21.28 8.13
N PHE A 130 -8.27 21.58 8.13
CA PHE A 130 -7.63 22.35 9.18
C PHE A 130 -6.59 23.31 8.65
N TYR A 131 -6.38 24.40 9.40
CA TYR A 131 -5.46 25.49 9.09
C TYR A 131 -4.66 25.83 10.34
N VAL A 132 -3.36 26.04 10.16
CA VAL A 132 -2.43 26.40 11.24
C VAL A 132 -1.90 27.81 11.02
N LEU A 133 -2.36 28.75 11.84
CA LEU A 133 -1.97 30.16 11.77
C LEU A 133 -0.45 30.30 11.95
N GLY A 134 0.19 30.96 10.99
CA GLY A 134 1.63 31.26 11.00
C GLY A 134 2.53 30.09 10.62
N LYS A 135 1.98 28.99 10.08
CA LYS A 135 2.77 27.87 9.52
C LYS A 135 2.42 27.58 8.07
N GLU A 136 1.13 27.42 7.77
CA GLU A 136 0.66 27.00 6.46
C GLU A 136 -0.19 28.11 5.85
N ASP A 137 -0.06 28.34 4.54
CA ASP A 137 -0.96 29.23 3.80
C ASP A 137 -2.14 28.50 3.16
N GLU A 138 -2.23 27.20 3.42
CA GLU A 138 -3.11 26.22 2.78
C GLU A 138 -4.03 25.52 3.79
N ALA A 139 -5.14 24.98 3.30
CA ALA A 139 -5.97 24.06 4.05
C ALA A 139 -5.40 22.65 3.95
N LEU A 140 -5.16 22.03 5.10
CA LEU A 140 -4.76 20.64 5.23
C LEU A 140 -5.99 19.77 5.53
N TYR A 141 -5.92 18.47 5.23
CA TYR A 141 -7.05 17.57 5.36
C TYR A 141 -6.69 16.31 6.13
N THR A 142 -7.66 15.77 6.86
CA THR A 142 -7.57 14.45 7.47
C THR A 142 -8.94 13.79 7.49
N TYR A 143 -8.97 12.47 7.47
CA TYR A 143 -10.19 11.68 7.52
C TYR A 143 -10.13 10.73 8.71
N LYS A 144 -11.25 10.60 9.41
CA LYS A 144 -11.40 9.56 10.43
C LYS A 144 -12.10 8.37 9.84
N GLU A 145 -11.39 7.25 9.77
CA GLU A 145 -11.91 6.03 9.20
C GLU A 145 -13.23 5.57 9.85
N LYS A 146 -14.13 5.08 9.01
CA LYS A 146 -15.36 4.39 9.41
C LYS A 146 -15.35 2.98 8.82
N PRO A 147 -15.04 1.94 9.61
CA PRO A 147 -15.12 0.57 9.15
C PRO A 147 -16.56 0.19 8.77
N LEU A 148 -16.73 -0.48 7.62
CA LEU A 148 -18.01 -0.95 7.13
C LEU A 148 -18.07 -2.47 7.26
N GLY A 149 -18.69 -2.96 8.32
CA GLY A 149 -18.68 -4.38 8.72
C GLY A 149 -19.60 -5.30 7.91
N THR A 150 -20.35 -4.77 6.94
CA THR A 150 -21.20 -5.58 6.04
C THR A 150 -21.01 -5.12 4.60
N TYR A 151 -21.15 -6.06 3.66
CA TYR A 151 -21.05 -5.74 2.24
C TYR A 151 -22.15 -4.78 1.79
N ALA A 152 -23.35 -4.87 2.39
CA ALA A 152 -24.46 -3.95 2.11
C ALA A 152 -24.11 -2.50 2.50
N ALA A 153 -23.53 -2.30 3.70
CA ALA A 153 -23.08 -0.97 4.14
C ALA A 153 -21.92 -0.45 3.27
N PHE A 154 -20.99 -1.32 2.90
CA PHE A 154 -19.90 -0.99 1.97
C PHE A 154 -20.42 -0.56 0.60
N LYS A 155 -21.34 -1.34 0.02
CA LYS A 155 -22.00 -1.02 -1.26
C LYS A 155 -22.76 0.29 -1.21
N GLN A 156 -23.50 0.54 -0.13
CA GLN A 156 -24.23 1.79 0.06
C GLN A 156 -23.28 2.99 0.03
N GLU A 157 -22.15 2.91 0.74
CA GLU A 157 -21.18 4.00 0.82
C GLU A 157 -20.40 4.20 -0.50
N ALA A 158 -20.04 3.11 -1.19
CA ALA A 158 -19.44 3.17 -2.51
C ALA A 158 -20.38 3.86 -3.51
N ASN A 159 -21.67 3.47 -3.52
CA ASN A 159 -22.67 4.09 -4.38
C ASN A 159 -22.89 5.57 -4.06
N ARG A 160 -22.91 5.95 -2.77
CA ARG A 160 -23.03 7.35 -2.33
C ARG A 160 -21.91 8.23 -2.90
N THR A 161 -20.73 7.64 -3.11
CA THR A 161 -19.51 8.35 -3.53
C THR A 161 -19.17 8.16 -5.01
N GLY A 162 -20.02 7.48 -5.76
CA GLY A 162 -19.76 7.11 -7.16
C GLY A 162 -18.58 6.15 -7.35
N ALA A 163 -18.06 5.56 -6.27
CA ALA A 163 -16.94 4.64 -6.35
C ALA A 163 -17.38 3.31 -6.95
N GLN A 164 -16.58 2.81 -7.90
CA GLN A 164 -16.80 1.48 -8.44
C GLN A 164 -16.49 0.42 -7.38
N LEU A 165 -17.52 -0.39 -7.09
CA LEU A 165 -17.54 -1.34 -5.99
C LEU A 165 -16.53 -2.48 -6.17
N LEU A 166 -15.82 -2.84 -5.09
CA LEU A 166 -15.02 -4.06 -5.02
C LEU A 166 -15.94 -5.29 -4.81
N PRO A 167 -15.61 -6.46 -5.35
CA PRO A 167 -16.50 -7.62 -5.34
C PRO A 167 -16.78 -8.15 -3.92
N GLN A 168 -17.91 -8.83 -3.72
CA GLN A 168 -18.23 -9.44 -2.42
C GLN A 168 -17.38 -10.68 -2.11
N LYS A 169 -16.86 -11.34 -3.15
CA LYS A 169 -16.07 -12.56 -3.07
C LYS A 169 -14.87 -12.46 -4.01
N LEU A 170 -13.73 -12.97 -3.56
CA LEU A 170 -12.52 -13.14 -4.34
C LEU A 170 -12.06 -14.58 -4.15
N SER A 171 -12.26 -15.47 -5.13
CA SER A 171 -11.56 -16.77 -5.14
C SER A 171 -11.79 -17.68 -3.91
N GLY A 172 -13.04 -17.69 -3.43
CA GLY A 172 -13.42 -18.39 -2.21
C GLY A 172 -13.07 -17.65 -0.92
N TYR A 173 -12.44 -16.47 -1.00
CA TYR A 173 -12.43 -15.50 0.08
C TYR A 173 -13.75 -14.73 0.10
N SER A 174 -14.26 -14.50 1.31
CA SER A 174 -15.49 -13.76 1.57
C SER A 174 -15.18 -12.42 2.21
N PHE A 175 -15.92 -11.38 1.80
CA PHE A 175 -15.86 -10.06 2.41
C PHE A 175 -16.07 -10.11 3.94
N VAL A 176 -15.25 -9.37 4.67
CA VAL A 176 -15.33 -9.19 6.14
C VAL A 176 -15.66 -7.75 6.48
N SER A 177 -14.89 -6.81 5.93
CA SER A 177 -15.08 -5.38 6.16
C SER A 177 -14.58 -4.57 4.98
N GLY A 178 -15.14 -3.38 4.81
CA GLY A 178 -14.76 -2.46 3.75
C GLY A 178 -14.51 -1.06 4.30
N LYS A 179 -13.86 -0.25 3.48
CA LYS A 179 -13.57 1.16 3.75
C LYS A 179 -13.79 1.96 2.48
N VAL A 180 -14.40 3.13 2.64
CA VAL A 180 -14.46 4.18 1.63
C VAL A 180 -13.92 5.43 2.28
N ALA A 181 -12.83 5.97 1.72
CA ALA A 181 -12.21 7.20 2.19
C ALA A 181 -12.38 8.31 1.14
N PRO A 182 -12.52 9.58 1.59
CA PRO A 182 -12.62 10.72 0.70
C PRO A 182 -11.36 10.92 -0.12
N TYR A 183 -11.54 11.50 -1.30
CA TYR A 183 -10.45 12.19 -1.96
C TYR A 183 -10.04 13.41 -1.13
N MET A 184 -8.75 13.55 -0.83
CA MET A 184 -8.21 14.69 -0.09
C MET A 184 -7.56 15.67 -1.06
N PRO A 185 -8.06 16.92 -1.15
CA PRO A 185 -7.45 17.97 -1.96
C PRO A 185 -5.97 18.14 -1.64
N SER A 186 -5.11 18.00 -2.63
CA SER A 186 -3.65 18.10 -2.45
C SER A 186 -2.91 18.65 -3.67
N THR A 187 -3.55 18.69 -4.84
CA THR A 187 -2.97 19.24 -6.09
C THR A 187 -3.18 20.75 -6.17
N ASP A 188 -2.34 21.43 -6.94
CA ASP A 188 -2.50 22.83 -7.30
C ASP A 188 -3.82 23.05 -8.03
N ALA A 189 -4.26 22.09 -8.85
CA ALA A 189 -5.58 22.11 -9.47
C ALA A 189 -6.71 22.12 -8.43
N ASP A 190 -6.63 21.27 -7.39
CA ASP A 190 -7.60 21.27 -6.30
C ASP A 190 -7.65 22.61 -5.58
N LYS A 191 -6.48 23.21 -5.33
CA LYS A 191 -6.35 24.51 -4.66
C LYS A 191 -7.00 25.64 -5.44
N GLN A 192 -7.17 25.48 -6.76
CA GLN A 192 -7.87 26.46 -7.58
C GLN A 192 -9.39 26.34 -7.54
N THR A 193 -9.95 25.22 -7.06
CA THR A 193 -11.40 24.99 -7.02
C THR A 193 -12.11 25.96 -6.06
N ALA A 194 -13.36 26.30 -6.39
CA ALA A 194 -14.19 27.15 -5.52
C ALA A 194 -14.41 26.52 -4.14
N ALA A 195 -14.61 25.20 -4.08
CA ALA A 195 -14.80 24.47 -2.83
C ALA A 195 -13.58 24.57 -1.90
N TYR A 196 -12.37 24.40 -2.44
CA TYR A 196 -11.14 24.55 -1.65
C TYR A 196 -10.97 25.99 -1.16
N LYS A 197 -11.08 26.98 -2.06
CA LYS A 197 -10.94 28.40 -1.73
C LYS A 197 -11.92 28.85 -0.65
N GLN A 198 -13.16 28.37 -0.71
CA GLN A 198 -14.17 28.62 0.31
C GLN A 198 -13.76 28.04 1.67
N VAL A 199 -13.35 26.77 1.73
CA VAL A 199 -12.90 26.12 2.97
C VAL A 199 -11.73 26.88 3.60
N LEU A 200 -10.73 27.25 2.80
CA LEU A 200 -9.57 28.02 3.27
C LEU A 200 -9.98 29.42 3.77
N SER A 201 -10.84 30.12 3.04
CA SER A 201 -11.32 31.45 3.46
C SER A 201 -12.07 31.40 4.79
N GLU A 202 -12.93 30.39 4.99
CA GLU A 202 -13.66 30.21 6.24
C GLU A 202 -12.71 29.90 7.42
N LEU A 203 -11.70 29.05 7.20
CA LEU A 203 -10.69 28.76 8.21
C LEU A 203 -9.83 29.99 8.55
N LYS A 204 -9.46 30.80 7.55
CA LYS A 204 -8.74 32.07 7.77
C LYS A 204 -9.60 33.11 8.49
N ALA A 205 -10.90 33.19 8.19
CA ALA A 205 -11.82 34.05 8.92
C ALA A 205 -11.97 33.62 10.39
N GLN A 206 -12.07 32.31 10.66
CA GLN A 206 -12.04 31.79 12.03
C GLN A 206 -10.73 32.12 12.76
N ALA A 207 -9.61 32.15 12.04
CA ALA A 207 -8.32 32.55 12.60
C ALA A 207 -8.27 34.03 12.96
N ALA A 208 -8.78 34.90 12.09
CA ALA A 208 -8.85 36.34 12.33
C ALA A 208 -9.81 36.72 13.48
N ALA A 209 -10.88 35.96 13.67
CA ALA A 209 -11.84 36.15 14.77
C ALA A 209 -11.47 35.39 16.06
N GLY A 210 -10.38 34.61 16.04
CA GLY A 210 -9.98 33.76 17.16
C GLY A 210 -9.41 34.56 18.35
N ALA A 211 -9.56 34.01 19.55
CA ALA A 211 -8.92 34.54 20.75
C ALA A 211 -7.39 34.40 20.68
N ASP A 212 -6.69 35.31 21.36
CA ASP A 212 -5.23 35.30 21.46
C ASP A 212 -4.70 33.93 21.89
N GLY A 213 -3.74 33.40 21.12
CA GLY A 213 -3.04 32.15 21.40
C GLY A 213 -3.59 30.89 20.71
N LYS A 214 -4.79 30.92 20.09
CA LYS A 214 -5.27 29.77 19.29
C LYS A 214 -4.59 29.74 17.92
N LYS A 215 -3.92 28.63 17.60
CA LYS A 215 -3.21 28.44 16.30
C LYS A 215 -3.87 27.47 15.33
N LEU A 216 -4.71 26.56 15.82
CA LEU A 216 -5.34 25.51 15.02
C LEU A 216 -6.84 25.79 14.83
N PHE A 217 -7.26 25.83 13.57
CA PHE A 217 -8.65 26.05 13.16
C PHE A 217 -9.09 24.86 12.31
N MET A 218 -10.29 24.32 12.56
CA MET A 218 -10.73 23.05 11.99
C MET A 218 -12.22 23.11 11.69
N LYS A 219 -12.64 22.43 10.62
CA LYS A 219 -14.05 22.22 10.31
C LYS A 219 -14.26 20.87 9.63
N ALA A 220 -15.40 20.25 9.88
CA ALA A 220 -15.87 19.14 9.06
C ALA A 220 -16.25 19.66 7.66
N VAL A 221 -15.92 18.90 6.63
CA VAL A 221 -16.19 19.23 5.22
C VAL A 221 -17.01 18.10 4.60
N PRO A 222 -18.13 18.42 3.91
CA PRO A 222 -18.88 17.41 3.19
C PRO A 222 -18.05 16.84 2.04
N TRP A 223 -18.19 15.54 1.78
CA TRP A 223 -17.46 14.86 0.71
C TRP A 223 -18.34 13.82 0.01
N ASN A 224 -18.18 13.74 -1.31
CA ASN A 224 -18.93 12.85 -2.18
C ASN A 224 -18.04 12.13 -3.22
N LYS A 225 -16.74 12.36 -3.20
CA LYS A 225 -15.76 11.72 -4.07
C LYS A 225 -14.86 10.83 -3.24
N SER A 226 -14.76 9.55 -3.60
CA SER A 226 -13.82 8.63 -2.97
C SER A 226 -12.42 8.80 -3.55
N GLY A 227 -11.41 8.77 -2.68
CA GLY A 227 -9.99 8.71 -3.06
C GLY A 227 -9.40 7.32 -2.88
N VAL A 228 -9.99 6.51 -1.98
CA VAL A 228 -9.56 5.14 -1.71
C VAL A 228 -10.78 4.28 -1.38
N LEU A 229 -10.82 3.09 -1.98
CA LEU A 229 -11.69 1.98 -1.58
C LEU A 229 -10.82 0.82 -1.12
N SER A 230 -11.15 0.19 0.01
CA SER A 230 -10.52 -1.08 0.38
C SER A 230 -11.53 -2.08 0.92
N ALA A 231 -11.23 -3.36 0.72
CA ALA A 231 -12.02 -4.46 1.25
C ALA A 231 -11.10 -5.55 1.78
N VAL A 232 -11.40 -6.02 2.99
CA VAL A 232 -10.75 -7.14 3.65
C VAL A 232 -11.57 -8.39 3.40
N TYR A 233 -10.90 -9.43 2.96
CA TYR A 233 -11.48 -10.73 2.65
C TYR A 233 -10.83 -11.83 3.49
N THR A 234 -11.60 -12.88 3.77
CA THR A 234 -11.12 -14.03 4.55
C THR A 234 -11.47 -15.36 3.89
N LYS A 235 -10.57 -16.34 3.99
CA LYS A 235 -10.80 -17.74 3.64
C LYS A 235 -10.21 -18.59 4.75
N GLY A 236 -11.04 -19.20 5.61
CA GLY A 236 -10.55 -19.73 6.88
C GLY A 236 -9.83 -18.64 7.68
N ASP A 237 -8.60 -18.91 8.10
CA ASP A 237 -7.75 -17.96 8.82
C ASP A 237 -6.96 -16.99 7.92
N TYR A 238 -6.97 -17.19 6.59
CA TYR A 238 -6.24 -16.34 5.65
C TYR A 238 -6.99 -15.03 5.47
N LYS A 239 -6.32 -13.90 5.71
CA LYS A 239 -6.86 -12.56 5.44
C LYS A 239 -6.06 -11.87 4.35
N SER A 240 -6.76 -11.16 3.48
CA SER A 240 -6.16 -10.32 2.46
C SER A 240 -6.95 -9.02 2.33
N GLU A 241 -6.26 -7.93 1.99
CA GLU A 241 -6.89 -6.65 1.69
C GLU A 241 -6.62 -6.28 0.23
N LEU A 242 -7.69 -5.92 -0.47
CA LEU A 242 -7.64 -5.35 -1.80
C LEU A 242 -8.01 -3.86 -1.69
N THR A 243 -7.08 -3.01 -2.09
CA THR A 243 -7.23 -1.56 -2.12
C THR A 243 -7.27 -1.08 -3.57
N LYS A 244 -8.17 -0.15 -3.87
CA LYS A 244 -8.33 0.56 -5.14
C LYS A 244 -8.16 2.05 -4.91
N ASN A 245 -7.29 2.67 -5.69
CA ASN A 245 -7.03 4.11 -5.71
C ASN A 245 -7.33 4.62 -7.12
N PRO A 246 -8.44 5.36 -7.34
CA PRO A 246 -8.65 6.11 -8.57
C PRO A 246 -7.52 7.12 -8.78
N LEU A 247 -6.99 7.22 -10.00
CA LEU A 247 -5.87 8.11 -10.29
C LEU A 247 -6.29 9.44 -10.90
N ASP A 248 -7.43 9.50 -11.59
CA ASP A 248 -7.93 10.71 -12.26
C ASP A 248 -6.84 11.42 -13.12
N GLY A 249 -6.06 10.63 -13.86
CA GLY A 249 -4.94 11.06 -14.69
C GLY A 249 -3.60 11.12 -13.94
N GLY A 250 -3.59 11.02 -12.62
CA GLY A 250 -2.40 11.06 -11.77
C GLY A 250 -1.53 9.80 -11.83
N ASN A 251 -0.38 9.83 -11.15
CA ASN A 251 0.61 8.75 -11.15
C ASN A 251 0.89 8.27 -9.72
N VAL A 252 1.29 7.01 -9.59
CA VAL A 252 1.62 6.37 -8.31
C VAL A 252 3.12 6.14 -8.17
N TYR A 253 3.65 6.48 -7.00
CA TYR A 253 5.03 6.18 -6.64
C TYR A 253 5.07 5.16 -5.50
N ILE A 254 5.67 4.00 -5.75
CA ILE A 254 5.83 2.93 -4.77
C ILE A 254 7.20 3.08 -4.10
N SER A 255 7.20 3.46 -2.83
CA SER A 255 8.41 3.60 -2.03
C SER A 255 8.97 2.24 -1.60
N LEU A 256 10.19 1.91 -2.05
CA LEU A 256 10.90 0.67 -1.69
C LEU A 256 12.10 0.99 -0.79
N PRO A 257 12.17 0.46 0.45
CA PRO A 257 13.36 0.59 1.29
C PRO A 257 14.63 0.09 0.61
N SER A 258 15.77 0.71 0.92
CA SER A 258 17.07 0.26 0.40
C SER A 258 17.31 -1.22 0.75
N GLY A 259 17.73 -2.01 -0.24
CA GLY A 259 17.90 -3.46 -0.12
C GLY A 259 16.62 -4.29 -0.29
N GLN A 260 15.44 -3.67 -0.45
CA GLN A 260 14.24 -4.36 -0.92
C GLN A 260 14.15 -4.27 -2.44
N ASN A 261 14.03 -5.44 -3.07
CA ASN A 261 13.76 -5.54 -4.50
C ASN A 261 12.27 -5.80 -4.74
N ALA A 262 11.78 -5.28 -5.85
CA ALA A 262 10.51 -5.67 -6.43
C ALA A 262 10.75 -6.47 -7.71
N GLU A 263 9.72 -7.18 -8.17
CA GLU A 263 9.73 -7.91 -9.42
C GLU A 263 8.54 -7.47 -10.26
N LYS A 264 8.75 -7.24 -11.56
CA LYS A 264 7.65 -7.02 -12.50
C LYS A 264 7.28 -8.34 -13.16
N ILE A 265 6.03 -8.72 -13.04
CA ILE A 265 5.52 -10.03 -13.39
C ILE A 265 4.25 -9.85 -14.23
N LYS A 266 4.04 -10.66 -15.26
CA LYS A 266 2.75 -10.70 -15.96
C LYS A 266 1.77 -11.63 -15.25
N VAL A 267 0.56 -11.14 -14.97
CA VAL A 267 -0.55 -11.91 -14.41
C VAL A 267 -1.80 -11.57 -15.21
N GLU A 268 -2.43 -12.58 -15.83
CA GLU A 268 -3.64 -12.38 -16.65
C GLU A 268 -3.49 -11.30 -17.74
N GLY A 269 -2.28 -11.23 -18.31
CA GLY A 269 -1.90 -10.26 -19.34
C GLY A 269 -1.57 -8.86 -18.84
N ILE A 270 -1.71 -8.59 -17.53
CA ILE A 270 -1.44 -7.28 -16.92
C ILE A 270 -0.07 -7.31 -16.23
N GLU A 271 0.66 -6.20 -16.29
CA GLU A 271 1.89 -6.01 -15.51
C GLU A 271 1.56 -5.81 -14.03
N VAL A 272 2.14 -6.65 -13.18
CA VAL A 272 2.01 -6.63 -11.72
C VAL A 272 3.38 -6.45 -11.10
N ILE A 273 3.50 -5.49 -10.19
CA ILE A 273 4.67 -5.33 -9.33
C ILE A 273 4.45 -6.16 -8.07
N TYR A 274 5.32 -7.14 -7.85
CA TYR A 274 5.38 -7.91 -6.62
C TYR A 274 6.54 -7.41 -5.76
N ASN A 275 6.30 -7.20 -4.46
CA ASN A 275 7.37 -7.00 -3.50
C ASN A 275 7.03 -7.62 -2.14
N LYS A 276 8.06 -7.85 -1.35
CA LYS A 276 7.96 -8.32 0.03
C LYS A 276 8.56 -7.28 0.96
N ARG A 277 7.82 -6.92 2.01
CA ARG A 277 8.29 -6.01 3.06
C ARG A 277 8.34 -6.74 4.39
N THR A 278 9.55 -6.93 4.89
CA THR A 278 9.78 -7.45 6.25
C THR A 278 9.93 -6.27 7.20
N ILE A 279 8.97 -6.11 8.11
CA ILE A 279 9.05 -5.12 9.20
C ILE A 279 9.70 -5.76 10.43
N SER A 280 9.36 -7.02 10.72
CA SER A 280 9.99 -7.83 11.75
C SER A 280 9.91 -9.29 11.39
N GLU A 281 10.54 -10.15 12.19
CA GLU A 281 10.34 -11.59 12.04
C GLU A 281 8.87 -11.95 12.02
N LYS A 282 7.99 -11.28 12.79
CA LYS A 282 6.56 -11.60 12.86
C LYS A 282 5.74 -10.96 11.75
N TYR A 283 6.12 -9.77 11.28
CA TYR A 283 5.36 -9.00 10.30
C TYR A 283 6.09 -8.94 8.96
N ASN A 284 5.63 -9.79 8.03
CA ASN A 284 6.13 -9.86 6.66
C ASN A 284 4.95 -9.71 5.71
N TYR A 285 4.95 -8.65 4.93
CA TYR A 285 3.89 -8.33 4.00
C TYR A 285 4.31 -8.73 2.60
N HIS A 286 3.39 -9.37 1.89
CA HIS A 286 3.49 -9.57 0.46
C HIS A 286 2.54 -8.59 -0.22
N TYR A 287 2.98 -7.98 -1.32
CA TYR A 287 2.19 -7.05 -2.10
C TYR A 287 2.17 -7.46 -3.56
N ALA A 288 0.99 -7.42 -4.16
CA ALA A 288 0.79 -7.48 -5.60
C ALA A 288 0.08 -6.19 -6.02
N GLN A 289 0.74 -5.41 -6.87
CA GLN A 289 0.32 -4.05 -7.22
C GLN A 289 0.20 -3.92 -8.73
N TRP A 290 -0.90 -3.35 -9.24
CA TRP A 290 -1.10 -3.19 -10.68
C TRP A 290 -1.89 -1.94 -11.00
N TYR A 291 -1.82 -1.53 -12.26
CA TYR A 291 -2.61 -0.44 -12.81
C TYR A 291 -3.61 -1.00 -13.82
N ASP A 292 -4.86 -0.55 -13.73
CA ASP A 292 -5.90 -0.80 -14.72
C ASP A 292 -6.17 0.49 -15.50
N GLU A 293 -5.76 0.51 -16.77
CA GLU A 293 -5.93 1.65 -17.68
C GLU A 293 -7.39 1.96 -18.00
N LYS A 294 -8.28 0.96 -18.05
CA LYS A 294 -9.69 1.19 -18.37
C LYS A 294 -10.41 1.93 -17.25
N GLN A 295 -10.01 1.65 -16.02
CA GLN A 295 -10.59 2.26 -14.82
C GLN A 295 -9.79 3.46 -14.32
N ASP A 296 -8.64 3.72 -14.95
CA ASP A 296 -7.59 4.62 -14.47
C ASP A 296 -7.37 4.51 -12.96
N ALA A 297 -7.09 3.29 -12.51
CA ALA A 297 -7.02 2.95 -11.09
C ALA A 297 -5.80 2.10 -10.76
N PHE A 298 -5.18 2.41 -9.63
CA PHE A 298 -4.13 1.60 -9.02
C PHE A 298 -4.70 0.66 -7.98
N TYR A 299 -4.30 -0.60 -8.05
CA TYR A 299 -4.71 -1.65 -7.14
C TYR A 299 -3.53 -2.17 -6.33
N LEU A 300 -3.79 -2.47 -5.07
CA LEU A 300 -2.86 -3.12 -4.16
C LEU A 300 -3.57 -4.27 -3.46
N LEU A 301 -3.01 -5.47 -3.56
CA LEU A 301 -3.43 -6.65 -2.84
C LEU A 301 -2.34 -7.07 -1.85
N THR A 302 -2.69 -7.24 -0.58
CA THR A 302 -1.76 -7.67 0.47
C THR A 302 -2.31 -8.76 1.38
N ASP A 303 -1.44 -9.54 2.00
CA ASP A 303 -1.76 -10.61 2.95
C ASP A 303 -1.92 -10.14 4.40
N LEU A 304 -1.91 -8.82 4.62
CA LEU A 304 -1.99 -8.19 5.95
C LEU A 304 -0.91 -8.68 6.92
N GLY A 305 0.25 -9.13 6.41
CA GLY A 305 1.43 -9.42 7.22
C GLY A 305 1.37 -10.74 7.99
N ASN A 306 0.38 -11.60 7.73
CA ASN A 306 0.14 -12.83 8.50
C ASN A 306 1.03 -14.02 8.10
N LYS A 307 1.96 -13.83 7.14
CA LYS A 307 2.88 -14.85 6.59
C LYS A 307 2.22 -16.09 5.99
N ARG A 308 0.90 -16.08 5.78
CA ARG A 308 0.20 -17.29 5.37
C ARG A 308 0.11 -17.44 3.85
N LEU A 309 0.21 -16.35 3.09
CA LEU A 309 0.22 -16.42 1.63
C LEU A 309 1.65 -16.45 1.10
N THR A 310 1.97 -17.51 0.37
CA THR A 310 3.14 -17.54 -0.49
C THR A 310 2.99 -16.54 -1.63
N LYS A 311 4.12 -16.16 -2.26
CA LYS A 311 4.11 -15.36 -3.50
C LYS A 311 3.16 -15.93 -4.56
N ALA A 312 3.19 -17.25 -4.76
CA ALA A 312 2.37 -17.92 -5.77
C ALA A 312 0.87 -17.78 -5.47
N GLU A 313 0.47 -17.95 -4.21
CA GLU A 313 -0.93 -17.80 -3.79
C GLU A 313 -1.42 -16.36 -3.88
N LEU A 314 -0.57 -15.38 -3.52
CA LEU A 314 -0.93 -13.97 -3.67
C LEU A 314 -1.10 -13.59 -5.16
N LEU A 315 -0.19 -14.05 -6.02
CA LEU A 315 -0.29 -13.78 -7.47
C LEU A 315 -1.49 -14.48 -8.11
N ALA A 316 -1.86 -15.68 -7.64
CA ALA A 316 -3.09 -16.35 -8.07
C ALA A 316 -4.33 -15.53 -7.68
N LEU A 317 -4.40 -15.07 -6.42
CA LEU A 317 -5.48 -14.20 -5.95
C LEU A 317 -5.54 -12.87 -6.70
N ALA A 318 -4.38 -12.29 -7.05
CA ALA A 318 -4.30 -11.10 -7.89
C ALA A 318 -4.86 -11.36 -9.29
N GLY A 319 -4.50 -12.48 -9.92
CA GLY A 319 -5.02 -12.85 -11.25
C GLY A 319 -6.54 -13.03 -11.26
N GLU A 320 -7.10 -13.67 -10.25
CA GLU A 320 -8.55 -13.81 -10.13
C GLU A 320 -9.23 -12.47 -9.82
N SER A 321 -8.61 -11.62 -9.00
CA SER A 321 -9.09 -10.26 -8.76
C SER A 321 -9.14 -9.46 -10.07
N ILE A 322 -8.08 -9.52 -10.87
CA ILE A 322 -8.01 -8.90 -12.21
C ILE A 322 -9.15 -9.37 -13.11
N LYS A 323 -9.49 -10.67 -13.11
CA LYS A 323 -10.60 -11.20 -13.92
C LYS A 323 -11.96 -10.68 -13.50
N VAL A 324 -12.19 -10.54 -12.19
CA VAL A 324 -13.49 -10.12 -11.64
C VAL A 324 -13.69 -8.59 -11.75
N LEU A 325 -12.59 -7.84 -11.81
CA LEU A 325 -12.62 -6.37 -11.89
C LEU A 325 -12.70 -5.82 -13.32
N LYS A 326 -12.37 -6.62 -14.34
CA LYS A 326 -12.50 -6.28 -15.77
C LYS A 326 -13.95 -6.22 -16.22
#